data_AF-A0A6A5UDZ9-F1
#
_entry.id   AF-A0A6A5UDZ9-F1
#
_cell.length_a   1.000
_cell.length_b   1.000
_cell.length_c   1.000
_cell.angle_alpha   90.00
_cell.angle_beta   90.00
_cell.angle_gamma   90.00
#
_symmetry.space_group_name_H-M   'P 1'
#
loop_
_entity.id
_entity.type
_entity.pdbx_description
1 polymer ?
#
loop_
_entity_poly.entity_id
_entity_poly.type
_entity_poly.pdbx_seq_one_letter_code
_entity_poly.pdbx_strand_id
1 'polypeptide(L)'
;MYSEEAIADLQDFWNIFIGDTPEVLPAGGAERAGPGFYFTVKAGKPATPKRYISPASFCKNDAEVVARWRKYFETRKEPGKMRDQMANSEKALEEIYGAEFLGSQCDIHFYVSCALSTDQLRVVALSVPANTVSRDSQTAATGGDGSSS
;
A
#
# COMPACT_ATOMS: atom_id res chain seq x y z
N MET A 1 -6.57 -12.45 24.00
CA MET A 1 -6.80 -11.00 23.90
C MET A 1 -5.49 -10.37 23.45
N TYR A 2 -5.51 -9.40 22.54
CA TYR A 2 -4.29 -8.69 22.13
C TYR A 2 -3.88 -7.68 23.20
N SER A 3 -2.59 -7.38 23.31
CA SER A 3 -2.06 -6.36 24.20
C SER A 3 -2.42 -4.95 23.72
N GLU A 4 -2.35 -3.98 24.63
CA GLU A 4 -2.54 -2.56 24.30
C GLU A 4 -1.54 -2.08 23.25
N GLU A 5 -0.30 -2.59 23.31
CA GLU A 5 0.73 -2.30 22.34
C GLU A 5 0.38 -2.81 20.94
N ALA A 6 -0.10 -4.06 20.83
CA ALA A 6 -0.51 -4.61 19.54
C ALA A 6 -1.69 -3.83 18.92
N ILE A 7 -2.59 -3.30 19.76
CA ILE A 7 -3.68 -2.43 19.31
C ILE A 7 -3.14 -1.05 18.90
N ALA A 8 -2.20 -0.48 19.64
CA ALA A 8 -1.54 0.78 19.28
C ALA A 8 -0.81 0.68 17.93
N ASP A 9 -0.10 -0.42 17.67
CA ASP A 9 0.56 -0.69 16.38
C ASP A 9 -0.44 -0.71 15.22
N LEU A 10 -1.61 -1.32 15.43
CA LEU A 10 -2.68 -1.34 14.43
C LEU A 10 -3.26 0.07 14.18
N GLN A 11 -3.42 0.87 15.23
CA GLN A 11 -3.89 2.25 15.14
C GLN A 11 -2.87 3.16 14.46
N ASP A 12 -1.57 3.01 14.77
CA ASP A 12 -0.50 3.74 14.10
C ASP A 12 -0.46 3.41 12.62
N PHE A 13 -0.58 2.12 12.26
CA PHE A 13 -0.72 1.71 10.87
C PHE A 13 -1.96 2.33 10.21
N TRP A 14 -3.07 2.48 10.93
CA TRP A 14 -4.26 3.20 10.45
C TRP A 14 -3.99 4.66 10.16
N ASN A 15 -3.42 5.36 11.11
CA ASN A 15 -3.21 6.79 11.03
C ASN A 15 -2.18 7.15 9.95
N ILE A 16 -1.12 6.34 9.78
CA ILE A 16 -0.11 6.54 8.73
C ILE A 16 -0.74 6.53 7.32
N PHE A 17 -1.63 5.57 7.04
CA PHE A 17 -2.11 5.36 5.68
C PHE A 17 -3.42 6.10 5.37
N ILE A 18 -4.29 6.30 6.36
CA ILE A 18 -5.62 6.89 6.11
C ILE A 18 -6.07 7.89 7.19
N GLY A 19 -5.20 8.32 8.12
CA GLY A 19 -5.60 9.10 9.31
C GLY A 19 -6.29 10.44 9.02
N ASP A 20 -5.88 11.13 7.94
CA ASP A 20 -6.41 12.46 7.58
C ASP A 20 -7.56 12.40 6.55
N THR A 21 -8.09 11.21 6.26
CA THR A 21 -9.10 11.04 5.21
C THR A 21 -10.49 11.45 5.70
N PRO A 22 -11.35 12.07 4.87
CA PRO A 22 -12.72 12.39 5.25
C PRO A 22 -13.51 11.16 5.71
N GLU A 23 -14.51 11.39 6.58
CA GLU A 23 -15.43 10.36 7.07
C GLU A 23 -16.18 9.65 5.95
N VAL A 24 -16.44 10.36 4.85
CA VAL A 24 -17.05 9.83 3.63
C VAL A 24 -16.06 10.01 2.49
N LEU A 25 -15.65 8.88 1.89
CA LEU A 25 -14.81 8.90 0.70
C LEU A 25 -15.59 9.51 -0.49
N PRO A 26 -14.97 10.38 -1.28
CA PRO A 26 -15.64 11.01 -2.42
C PRO A 26 -16.06 9.96 -3.46
N ALA A 27 -17.34 9.97 -3.83
CA ALA A 27 -17.86 9.09 -4.86
C ALA A 27 -17.25 9.44 -6.24
N GLY A 28 -16.71 8.44 -6.95
CA GLY A 28 -16.27 8.59 -8.35
C GLY A 28 -14.76 8.76 -8.58
N GLY A 29 -13.92 8.63 -7.54
CA GLY A 29 -12.47 8.52 -7.71
C GLY A 29 -12.04 7.18 -8.32
N ALA A 30 -10.74 7.03 -8.62
CA ALA A 30 -10.10 5.75 -8.98
C ALA A 30 -10.07 4.74 -7.80
N GLU A 31 -11.07 4.80 -6.92
CA GLU A 31 -11.12 4.08 -5.67
C GLU A 31 -11.30 2.59 -5.95
N ARG A 32 -10.18 1.89 -5.93
CA ARG A 32 -10.14 0.48 -5.58
C ARG A 32 -10.66 0.41 -4.14
N ALA A 33 -11.73 -0.36 -3.91
CA ALA A 33 -12.45 -0.60 -2.66
C ALA A 33 -11.91 0.10 -1.39
N GLY A 34 -12.80 0.82 -0.68
CA GLY A 34 -12.48 1.45 0.61
C GLY A 34 -11.80 0.51 1.62
N PRO A 35 -11.15 1.06 2.65
CA PRO A 35 -10.33 0.29 3.58
C PRO A 35 -11.21 -0.71 4.31
N GLY A 36 -10.77 -1.97 4.31
CA GLY A 36 -11.62 -3.09 4.69
C GLY A 36 -10.91 -4.09 5.60
N PHE A 37 -11.71 -4.79 6.40
CA PHE A 37 -11.28 -5.96 7.15
C PHE A 37 -11.72 -7.23 6.43
N TYR A 38 -10.76 -8.11 6.20
CA TYR A 38 -10.95 -9.45 5.66
C TYR A 38 -10.78 -10.43 6.81
N PHE A 39 -11.79 -11.26 7.04
CA PHE A 39 -11.76 -12.26 8.10
C PHE A 39 -11.49 -13.64 7.49
N THR A 40 -10.39 -14.26 7.90
CA THR A 40 -10.12 -15.65 7.54
C THR A 40 -10.79 -16.57 8.55
N VAL A 41 -11.74 -17.39 8.10
CA VAL A 41 -12.44 -18.39 8.93
C VAL A 41 -11.88 -19.78 8.62
N LYS A 42 -11.49 -20.53 9.65
CA LYS A 42 -11.02 -21.92 9.55
C LYS A 42 -11.72 -22.77 10.59
N ALA A 43 -12.08 -24.01 10.24
CA ALA A 43 -12.76 -24.92 11.15
C ALA A 43 -11.95 -25.12 12.45
N GLY A 44 -12.60 -24.95 13.60
CA GLY A 44 -11.99 -25.10 14.92
C GLY A 44 -10.99 -24.00 15.31
N LYS A 45 -10.89 -22.90 14.55
CA LYS A 45 -10.00 -21.78 14.87
C LYS A 45 -10.75 -20.45 14.93
N PRO A 46 -10.33 -19.50 15.80
CA PRO A 46 -10.85 -18.14 15.78
C PRO A 46 -10.65 -17.48 14.40
N ALA A 47 -11.61 -16.66 13.99
CA ALA A 47 -11.46 -15.83 12.80
C ALA A 47 -10.28 -14.88 12.97
N THR A 48 -9.42 -14.78 11.96
CA THR A 48 -8.28 -13.86 11.99
C THR A 48 -8.55 -12.64 11.12
N PRO A 49 -8.58 -11.43 11.69
CA PRO A 49 -8.76 -10.20 10.91
C PRO A 49 -7.45 -9.85 10.18
N LYS A 50 -7.58 -9.47 8.92
CA LYS A 50 -6.53 -8.82 8.13
C LYS A 50 -7.10 -7.56 7.54
N ARG A 51 -6.41 -6.45 7.74
CA ARG A 51 -6.81 -5.16 7.17
C ARG A 51 -6.15 -4.95 5.82
N TYR A 52 -6.88 -4.39 4.88
CA TYR A 52 -6.40 -3.98 3.57
C TYR A 52 -6.78 -2.52 3.31
N ILE A 53 -5.84 -1.78 2.74
CA ILE A 53 -6.01 -0.40 2.32
C ILE A 53 -5.47 -0.34 0.89
N SER A 54 -6.23 0.22 -0.06
CA SER A 54 -5.68 0.53 -1.37
C SER A 54 -5.07 1.93 -1.33
N PRO A 55 -3.73 2.08 -1.40
CA PRO A 55 -3.08 3.39 -1.31
C PRO A 55 -3.51 4.38 -2.39
N ALA A 56 -3.96 3.90 -3.56
CA ALA A 56 -4.46 4.74 -4.65
C ALA A 56 -5.58 5.70 -4.23
N SER A 57 -6.35 5.37 -3.19
CA SER A 57 -7.42 6.23 -2.67
C SER A 57 -6.93 7.27 -1.65
N PHE A 58 -5.69 7.18 -1.17
CA PHE A 58 -5.19 7.94 -0.01
C PHE A 58 -3.82 8.61 -0.21
N CYS A 59 -3.08 8.19 -1.22
CA CYS A 59 -1.75 8.68 -1.55
C CYS A 59 -1.75 9.27 -2.96
N LYS A 60 -0.97 10.31 -3.17
CA LYS A 60 -0.82 10.99 -4.46
C LYS A 60 -0.05 10.14 -5.47
N ASN A 61 0.96 9.41 -4.99
CA ASN A 61 1.86 8.60 -5.80
C ASN A 61 2.55 7.52 -4.95
N ASP A 62 3.23 6.58 -5.60
CA ASP A 62 3.95 5.49 -4.97
C ASP A 62 5.13 5.97 -4.11
N ALA A 63 5.76 7.10 -4.45
CA ALA A 63 6.78 7.74 -3.60
C ALA A 63 6.21 8.15 -2.23
N GLU A 64 4.98 8.66 -2.18
CA GLU A 64 4.29 8.96 -0.92
C GLU A 64 3.98 7.68 -0.12
N VAL A 65 3.56 6.60 -0.79
CA VAL A 65 3.34 5.30 -0.14
C VAL A 65 4.62 4.83 0.57
N VAL A 66 5.76 4.94 -0.12
CA VAL A 66 7.07 4.57 0.40
C VAL A 66 7.50 5.49 1.57
N ALA A 67 7.28 6.80 1.46
CA ALA A 67 7.57 7.73 2.56
C ALA A 67 6.74 7.43 3.81
N ARG A 68 5.46 7.06 3.65
CA ARG A 68 4.58 6.63 4.74
C ARG A 68 5.05 5.31 5.36
N TRP A 69 5.51 4.35 4.55
CA TRP A 69 6.15 3.12 5.04
C TRP A 69 7.36 3.41 5.91
N ARG A 70 8.26 4.29 5.45
CA ARG A 70 9.44 4.71 6.21
C ARG A 70 9.06 5.28 7.57
N LYS A 71 8.13 6.24 7.58
CA LYS A 71 7.61 6.84 8.81
C LYS A 71 7.04 5.81 9.77
N TYR A 72 6.28 4.83 9.27
CA TYR A 72 5.73 3.76 10.11
C TYR A 72 6.84 2.91 10.74
N PHE A 73 7.80 2.44 9.95
CA PHE A 73 8.85 1.55 10.43
C PHE A 73 9.89 2.22 11.34
N GLU A 74 10.13 3.52 11.19
CA GLU A 74 11.01 4.31 12.07
C GLU A 74 10.53 4.35 13.53
N THR A 75 9.23 4.15 13.76
CA THR A 75 8.63 4.20 15.11
C THR A 75 8.53 2.84 15.80
N ARG A 76 8.97 1.75 15.16
CA ARG A 76 8.82 0.39 15.71
C ARG A 76 9.96 0.03 16.67
N LYS A 77 9.71 -0.95 17.55
CA LYS A 77 10.63 -1.40 18.62
C LYS A 77 12.04 -1.81 18.14
N GLU A 78 12.18 -2.32 16.93
CA GLU A 78 13.49 -2.65 16.32
C GLU A 78 13.79 -1.72 15.13
N PRO A 79 14.00 -0.40 15.37
CA PRO A 79 14.07 0.57 14.29
C PRO A 79 15.29 0.33 13.40
N GLY A 80 16.40 -0.18 13.93
CA GLY A 80 17.63 -0.45 13.15
C GLY A 80 17.42 -1.46 12.01
N LYS A 81 16.90 -2.66 12.33
CA LYS A 81 16.64 -3.70 11.32
C LYS A 81 15.56 -3.27 10.32
N MET A 82 14.51 -2.61 10.81
CA MET A 82 13.41 -2.15 9.97
C MET A 82 13.83 -1.01 9.05
N ARG A 83 14.71 -0.11 9.51
CA ARG A 83 15.27 0.98 8.71
C ARG A 83 16.12 0.45 7.56
N ASP A 84 16.97 -0.54 7.80
CA ASP A 84 17.78 -1.14 6.74
C ASP A 84 16.91 -1.86 5.70
N GLN A 85 15.89 -2.62 6.15
CA GLN A 85 14.93 -3.25 5.24
C GLN A 85 14.15 -2.23 4.42
N MET A 86 13.77 -1.10 5.04
CA MET A 86 13.07 -0.03 4.36
C MET A 86 13.96 0.66 3.31
N ALA A 87 15.20 0.99 3.66
CA ALA A 87 16.17 1.59 2.74
C ALA A 87 16.47 0.67 1.56
N ASN A 88 16.58 -0.65 1.79
CA ASN A 88 16.75 -1.62 0.73
C ASN A 88 15.51 -1.72 -0.18
N SER A 89 14.31 -1.66 0.41
CA SER A 89 13.05 -1.70 -0.35
C SER A 89 12.86 -0.46 -1.21
N GLU A 90 13.17 0.72 -0.67
CA GLU A 90 13.20 2.00 -1.39
C GLU A 90 14.15 1.95 -2.58
N LYS A 91 15.39 1.52 -2.35
CA LYS A 91 16.39 1.40 -3.41
C LYS A 91 15.92 0.45 -4.50
N ALA A 92 15.36 -0.71 -4.13
CA ALA A 92 14.85 -1.68 -5.10
C ALA A 92 13.68 -1.11 -5.93
N LEU A 93 12.76 -0.37 -5.31
CA LEU A 93 11.65 0.28 -6.03
C LEU A 93 12.17 1.33 -7.02
N GLU A 94 13.14 2.14 -6.61
CA GLU A 94 13.77 3.13 -7.48
C GLU A 94 14.53 2.47 -8.64
N GLU A 95 15.26 1.38 -8.40
CA GLU A 95 15.97 0.62 -9.44
C GLU A 95 15.02 -0.05 -10.44
N ILE A 96 13.87 -0.56 -9.98
CA ILE A 96 12.91 -1.29 -10.84
C ILE A 96 12.06 -0.33 -11.67
N TYR A 97 11.59 0.76 -11.08
CA TYR A 97 10.58 1.64 -11.69
C TYR A 97 11.11 3.03 -12.08
N GLY A 98 12.18 3.50 -11.43
CA GLY A 98 12.69 4.85 -11.60
C GLY A 98 11.93 5.89 -10.75
N ALA A 99 12.66 6.91 -10.29
CA ALA A 99 12.09 7.97 -9.45
C ALA A 99 10.94 8.74 -10.12
N GLU A 100 11.00 8.94 -11.44
CA GLU A 100 9.95 9.64 -12.20
C GLU A 100 8.61 8.86 -12.18
N PHE A 101 8.66 7.54 -12.38
CA PHE A 101 7.47 6.70 -12.34
C PHE A 101 6.87 6.67 -10.93
N LEU A 102 7.71 6.48 -9.92
CA LEU A 102 7.30 6.50 -8.51
C LEU A 102 6.66 7.84 -8.09
N GLY A 103 7.11 8.96 -8.68
CA GLY A 103 6.59 10.29 -8.40
C GLY A 103 5.31 10.66 -9.16
N SER A 104 4.96 9.93 -10.21
CA SER A 104 3.87 10.29 -11.13
C SER A 104 2.63 9.41 -11.05
N GLN A 105 2.75 8.19 -10.52
CA GLN A 105 1.65 7.21 -10.44
C GLN A 105 1.48 6.68 -9.02
N CYS A 106 0.29 6.18 -8.69
CA CYS A 106 0.01 5.43 -7.46
C CYS A 106 -0.53 4.04 -7.80
N ASP A 107 0.24 3.27 -8.57
CA ASP A 107 -0.22 2.04 -9.21
C ASP A 107 0.59 0.79 -8.84
N ILE A 108 1.78 0.94 -8.28
CA ILE A 108 2.62 -0.20 -7.90
C ILE A 108 2.02 -0.87 -6.65
N HIS A 109 1.74 -0.09 -5.61
CA HIS A 109 1.19 -0.61 -4.36
C HIS A 109 -0.33 -0.77 -4.47
N PHE A 110 -0.78 -1.95 -4.87
CA PHE A 110 -2.20 -2.23 -5.05
C PHE A 110 -2.94 -2.32 -3.70
N TYR A 111 -2.31 -2.97 -2.71
CA TYR A 111 -2.74 -2.95 -1.33
C TYR A 111 -1.56 -2.83 -0.36
N VAL A 112 -1.78 -2.10 0.73
CA VAL A 112 -1.02 -2.27 1.97
C VAL A 112 -1.92 -2.94 3.00
N SER A 113 -1.37 -3.89 3.74
CA SER A 113 -2.16 -4.72 4.63
C SER A 113 -1.41 -5.05 5.91
N CYS A 114 -2.18 -5.27 6.98
CA CYS A 114 -1.65 -5.74 8.25
C CYS A 114 -2.55 -6.79 8.88
N ALA A 115 -1.97 -7.69 9.67
CA ALA A 115 -2.70 -8.69 10.43
C ALA A 115 -2.05 -8.87 11.81
N LEU A 116 -2.88 -8.94 12.84
CA LEU A 116 -2.42 -9.28 14.18
C LEU A 116 -2.27 -10.80 14.31
N SER A 117 -1.04 -11.25 14.45
CA SER A 117 -0.69 -12.66 14.68
C SER A 117 0.10 -12.76 15.96
N THR A 118 -0.37 -13.55 16.93
CA THR A 118 0.38 -13.83 18.18
C THR A 118 0.91 -12.55 18.84
N ASP A 119 0.05 -11.54 18.98
CA ASP A 119 0.35 -10.24 19.59
C ASP A 119 1.40 -9.37 18.87
N GLN A 120 1.66 -9.66 17.60
CA GLN A 120 2.54 -8.88 16.75
C GLN A 120 1.81 -8.47 15.47
N LEU A 121 2.06 -7.23 15.02
CA LEU A 121 1.53 -6.77 13.74
C LEU A 121 2.44 -7.26 12.60
N ARG A 122 1.91 -8.15 11.76
CA ARG A 122 2.53 -8.52 10.50
C ARG A 122 2.04 -7.59 9.43
N VAL A 123 2.97 -7.05 8.65
CA VAL A 123 2.68 -6.01 7.68
C VAL A 123 3.18 -6.45 6.30
N VAL A 124 2.34 -6.24 5.28
CA VAL A 124 2.56 -6.74 3.93
C VAL A 124 2.11 -5.69 2.92
N ALA A 125 3.03 -5.31 2.02
CA ALA A 125 2.71 -4.59 0.80
C ALA A 125 2.48 -5.60 -0.34
N LEU A 126 1.33 -5.50 -1.01
CA LEU A 126 1.04 -6.22 -2.24
C LEU A 126 1.34 -5.27 -3.41
N SER A 127 2.46 -5.52 -4.09
CA SER A 127 2.83 -4.78 -5.29
C SER A 127 2.37 -5.53 -6.55
N VAL A 128 1.84 -4.80 -7.52
CA VAL A 128 1.52 -5.32 -8.85
C VAL A 128 2.70 -4.99 -9.77
N PRO A 129 3.16 -5.91 -10.63
CA PRO A 129 4.19 -5.61 -11.61
C PRO A 129 3.71 -4.49 -12.54
N ALA A 130 4.50 -3.42 -12.71
CA ALA A 130 4.15 -2.24 -13.53
C ALA A 130 3.76 -2.51 -15.00
N ASN A 131 3.89 -3.76 -15.45
CA ASN A 131 3.55 -4.19 -16.80
C ASN A 131 2.05 -4.45 -17.02
N THR A 132 1.16 -4.20 -16.04
CA THR A 132 -0.26 -4.62 -16.16
C THR A 132 -1.30 -3.51 -16.18
N VAL A 133 -0.96 -2.24 -15.90
CA VAL A 133 -2.00 -1.18 -15.80
C VAL A 133 -1.71 0.08 -16.62
N SER A 134 -0.47 0.59 -16.64
CA SER A 134 -0.20 1.93 -17.21
C SER A 134 0.73 1.96 -18.44
N ARG A 135 1.56 0.92 -18.67
CA ARG A 135 2.36 0.81 -19.90
C ARG A 135 1.51 0.51 -21.15
N ASP A 136 0.49 -0.32 -21.01
CA ASP A 136 -0.39 -0.69 -22.13
C ASP A 136 -1.28 0.49 -22.59
N SER A 137 -1.56 1.44 -21.70
CA SER A 137 -2.33 2.65 -22.05
C SER A 137 -1.51 3.67 -22.87
N GLN A 138 -0.18 3.66 -22.78
CA GLN A 138 0.68 4.55 -23.57
C GLN A 138 0.98 3.99 -24.97
N THR A 139 1.03 2.67 -25.14
CA THR A 139 1.16 2.04 -26.46
C THR A 139 -0.13 2.10 -27.28
N ALA A 140 -1.30 2.13 -26.64
CA ALA A 140 -2.58 2.28 -27.34
C ALA A 140 -2.84 3.72 -27.87
N ALA A 141 -2.26 4.74 -27.24
CA ALA A 141 -2.50 6.15 -27.60
C ALA A 141 -1.63 6.67 -28.77
N THR A 142 -0.63 5.91 -29.22
CA THR A 142 0.29 6.31 -30.31
C THR A 142 0.03 5.61 -31.64
N GLY A 143 -0.99 4.73 -31.72
CA GLY A 143 -1.29 3.91 -32.90
C GLY A 143 -2.38 4.44 -33.84
N GLY A 144 -2.72 5.73 -33.78
CA GLY A 144 -3.86 6.30 -34.51
C GLY A 144 -3.51 7.52 -35.36
N ASP A 145 -2.59 7.39 -36.32
CA ASP A 145 -2.59 8.27 -37.48
C ASP A 145 -2.00 7.55 -38.71
N GLY A 146 -2.92 7.00 -39.50
CA GLY A 146 -2.64 6.33 -40.77
C GLY A 146 -3.57 6.90 -41.84
N SER A 147 -3.34 8.17 -42.19
CA SER A 147 -3.91 8.82 -43.38
C SER A 147 -3.69 7.94 -44.61
N SER A 148 -4.78 7.44 -45.17
CA SER A 148 -4.80 6.82 -46.50
C SER A 148 -5.26 7.87 -47.49
N SER A 149 -4.33 8.38 -48.31
CA SER A 149 -4.62 9.07 -49.57
C SER A 149 -4.62 8.06 -50.71
#